data_AF-A0A939VY07-F1
#
_entry.id   AF-A0A939VY07-F1
#
_cell.length_a   1.000
_cell.length_b   1.000
_cell.length_c   1.000
_cell.angle_alpha   90.00
_cell.angle_beta   90.00
_cell.angle_gamma   90.00
#
_symmetry.space_group_name_H-M   'P 1'
#
loop_
_entity.id
_entity.type
_entity.pdbx_description
1 polymer ?
#
loop_
_entity_poly.entity_id
_entity_poly.type
_entity_poly.pdbx_seq_one_letter_code
_entity_poly.pdbx_strand_id
1 'polypeptide(L)'
;TWREFFDLMMSSYKMELRSPKEYNEKDLASFNAPLLIIASQNDIFFPADRVFKRAKEIFKSPVTTVEIDSKHLPSPDKMVDVCERTLKFLKDLSNAKITNL
;
A
#
# COMPACT_ATOMS: atom_id res chain seq x y z
N THR A 1 -14.79 15.83 -25.56
CA THR A 1 -14.32 16.66 -24.42
C THR A 1 -14.15 15.78 -23.18
N TRP A 2 -13.47 16.26 -22.13
CA TRP A 2 -13.37 15.49 -20.86
C TRP A 2 -14.74 15.15 -20.27
N ARG A 3 -15.71 16.06 -20.45
CA ARG A 3 -17.11 15.88 -20.05
C ARG A 3 -17.79 14.73 -20.80
N GLU A 4 -17.67 14.70 -22.13
CA GLU A 4 -18.23 13.61 -22.96
C GLU A 4 -17.59 12.25 -22.63
N PHE A 5 -16.28 12.20 -22.44
CA PHE A 5 -15.59 10.97 -22.02
C PHE A 5 -16.11 10.48 -20.66
N PHE A 6 -16.23 11.39 -19.69
CA PHE A 6 -16.74 11.06 -18.35
C PHE A 6 -18.20 10.60 -18.39
N ASP A 7 -19.05 11.27 -19.15
CA ASP A 7 -20.46 10.89 -19.34
C ASP A 7 -20.59 9.51 -19.99
N LEU A 8 -19.79 9.20 -21.03
CA LEU A 8 -19.73 7.88 -21.65
C LEU A 8 -19.25 6.79 -20.69
N MET A 9 -18.21 7.08 -19.90
CA MET A 9 -17.68 6.15 -18.90
C MET A 9 -18.73 5.83 -17.84
N MET A 10 -19.37 6.85 -17.25
CA MET A 10 -20.38 6.68 -16.21
C MET A 10 -21.68 6.01 -16.72
N SER A 11 -22.07 6.24 -17.97
CA SER A 11 -23.29 5.67 -18.55
C SER A 11 -23.12 4.26 -19.13
N SER A 12 -21.91 3.92 -19.58
CA SER A 12 -21.64 2.64 -20.28
C SER A 12 -20.96 1.61 -19.38
N TYR A 13 -20.24 2.04 -18.35
CA TYR A 13 -19.54 1.14 -17.43
C TYR A 13 -20.40 0.91 -16.18
N LYS A 14 -20.82 -0.35 -15.96
CA LYS A 14 -21.50 -0.73 -14.72
C LYS A 14 -20.49 -0.73 -13.58
N MET A 15 -20.36 0.41 -12.92
CA MET A 15 -19.48 0.55 -11.77
C MET A 15 -19.93 -0.38 -10.64
N GLU A 16 -19.00 -1.15 -10.12
CA GLU A 16 -19.22 -1.91 -8.90
C GLU A 16 -19.08 -0.96 -7.72
N LEU A 17 -20.21 -0.44 -7.23
CA LEU A 17 -20.29 0.54 -6.14
C LEU A 17 -20.26 -0.08 -4.75
N ARG A 18 -20.07 -1.41 -4.64
CA ARG A 18 -19.91 -2.05 -3.34
C ARG A 18 -18.58 -1.61 -2.76
N SER A 19 -18.60 -1.09 -1.53
CA SER A 19 -17.38 -0.81 -0.80
C SER A 19 -16.51 -2.08 -0.76
N PRO A 20 -15.19 -1.96 -0.93
CA PRO A 20 -14.28 -3.06 -0.66
C PRO A 20 -14.58 -3.62 0.74
N LYS A 21 -14.50 -4.95 0.88
CA LYS A 21 -14.66 -5.58 2.21
C LYS A 21 -13.64 -4.97 3.16
N GLU A 22 -14.11 -4.43 4.27
CA GLU A 22 -13.25 -4.03 5.38
C GLU A 22 -12.76 -5.28 6.12
N TYR A 23 -11.44 -5.39 6.29
CA TYR A 23 -10.83 -6.49 7.01
C TYR A 23 -10.72 -6.15 8.49
N ASN A 24 -11.14 -7.07 9.36
CA ASN A 24 -10.87 -6.98 10.79
C ASN A 24 -9.60 -7.77 11.16
N GLU A 25 -9.15 -7.61 12.41
CA GLU A 25 -7.95 -8.29 12.92
C GLU A 25 -8.03 -9.82 12.82
N LYS A 26 -9.22 -10.42 12.94
CA LYS A 26 -9.40 -11.87 12.81
C LYS A 26 -9.24 -12.33 11.36
N ASP A 27 -9.73 -11.54 10.40
CA ASP A 27 -9.55 -11.84 8.97
C ASP A 27 -8.06 -11.84 8.58
N LEU A 28 -7.24 -11.00 9.23
CA LEU A 28 -5.81 -10.84 8.95
C LEU A 28 -4.89 -11.67 9.86
N ALA A 29 -5.45 -12.36 10.87
CA ALA A 29 -4.66 -13.12 11.85
C ALA A 29 -3.82 -14.25 11.24
N SER A 30 -4.22 -14.77 10.08
CA SER A 30 -3.49 -15.80 9.33
C SER A 30 -2.44 -15.25 8.37
N PHE A 31 -2.37 -13.93 8.19
CA PHE A 31 -1.40 -13.30 7.31
C PHE A 31 -0.02 -13.25 7.98
N ASN A 32 0.88 -14.12 7.52
CA ASN A 32 2.22 -14.28 8.10
C ASN A 32 3.36 -13.89 7.14
N ALA A 33 3.03 -13.38 5.94
CA ALA A 33 4.04 -12.95 4.98
C ALA A 33 4.73 -11.66 5.45
N PRO A 34 6.04 -11.48 5.16
CA PRO A 34 6.72 -10.20 5.37
C PRO A 34 5.99 -9.08 4.64
N LEU A 35 5.80 -7.94 5.31
CA LEU A 35 5.03 -6.83 4.78
C LEU A 35 5.89 -5.58 4.66
N LEU A 36 5.81 -4.90 3.53
CA LEU A 36 6.34 -3.56 3.33
C LEU A 36 5.17 -2.57 3.30
N ILE A 37 5.22 -1.56 4.14
CA ILE A 37 4.27 -0.44 4.13
C ILE A 37 5.04 0.83 3.87
N ILE A 38 4.70 1.51 2.78
CA ILE A 38 5.23 2.83 2.44
C ILE A 38 4.10 3.83 2.60
N ALA A 39 4.31 4.87 3.40
CA ALA A 39 3.30 5.90 3.65
C ALA A 39 3.95 7.28 3.80
N SER A 40 3.15 8.33 3.75
CA SER A 40 3.60 9.71 3.95
C SER A 40 2.85 10.37 5.08
N GLN A 41 3.53 11.18 5.89
CA GLN A 41 2.87 12.00 6.90
C GLN A 41 1.95 13.07 6.27
N ASN A 42 2.25 13.48 5.05
CA ASN A 42 1.52 14.49 4.29
C ASN A 42 0.34 13.91 3.46
N ASP A 43 0.04 12.61 3.61
CA ASP A 43 -1.17 11.99 3.06
C ASP A 43 -2.40 12.37 3.91
N ILE A 44 -3.40 13.02 3.29
CA ILE A 44 -4.61 13.48 3.98
C ILE A 44 -5.55 12.35 4.39
N PHE A 45 -5.45 11.20 3.74
CA PHE A 45 -6.31 10.03 3.99
C PHE A 45 -5.63 9.07 4.96
N PHE A 46 -4.33 8.84 4.77
CA PHE A 46 -3.57 7.81 5.50
C PHE A 46 -2.22 8.32 6.03
N PRO A 47 -2.19 9.20 7.04
CA PRO A 47 -0.95 9.69 7.64
C PRO A 47 -0.05 8.56 8.15
N ALA A 48 1.25 8.64 7.81
CA ALA A 48 2.24 7.59 8.09
C ALA A 48 2.27 7.14 9.55
N ASP A 49 2.27 8.06 10.52
CA ASP A 49 2.27 7.76 11.95
C ASP A 49 1.10 6.84 12.37
N ARG A 50 -0.11 7.15 11.90
CA ARG A 50 -1.32 6.36 12.17
C ARG A 50 -1.28 5.01 11.48
N VAL A 51 -0.85 4.98 10.22
CA VAL A 51 -0.73 3.75 9.43
C VAL A 51 0.27 2.80 10.08
N PHE A 52 1.47 3.28 10.41
CA PHE A 52 2.53 2.45 10.98
C PHE A 52 2.17 1.94 12.37
N LYS A 53 1.55 2.78 13.20
CA LYS A 53 1.04 2.36 14.50
C LYS A 53 0.01 1.23 14.34
N ARG A 54 -1.00 1.44 13.50
CA ARG A 54 -2.08 0.47 13.32
C ARG A 54 -1.59 -0.84 12.69
N ALA A 55 -0.63 -0.77 11.77
CA ALA A 55 -0.04 -1.96 11.17
C ALA A 55 0.62 -2.88 12.21
N LYS A 56 1.34 -2.31 13.19
CA LYS A 56 1.98 -3.08 14.28
C LYS A 56 0.97 -3.73 15.22
N GLU A 57 -0.23 -3.16 15.34
CA GLU A 57 -1.31 -3.73 16.16
C GLU A 57 -2.03 -4.89 15.45
N ILE A 58 -2.21 -4.78 14.12
CA ILE A 58 -2.96 -5.75 13.33
C ILE A 58 -2.09 -6.94 12.91
N PHE A 59 -0.91 -6.68 12.37
CA PHE A 59 -0.09 -7.70 11.74
C PHE A 59 0.89 -8.33 12.73
N LYS A 60 0.88 -9.67 12.78
CA LYS A 60 1.85 -10.46 13.56
C LYS A 60 3.11 -10.79 12.77
N SER A 61 3.11 -10.55 11.46
CA SER A 61 4.26 -10.77 10.60
C SER A 61 5.28 -9.63 10.72
N PRO A 62 6.54 -9.84 10.26
CA PRO A 62 7.51 -8.75 10.19
C PRO A 62 7.01 -7.63 9.28
N VAL A 63 6.77 -6.44 9.85
CA VAL A 63 6.37 -5.23 9.13
C VAL A 63 7.55 -4.30 8.97
N THR A 64 7.94 -4.03 7.73
CA THR A 64 8.88 -2.97 7.36
C THR A 64 8.10 -1.72 7.02
N THR A 65 8.33 -0.64 7.76
CA THR A 65 7.68 0.66 7.52
C THR A 65 8.67 1.64 6.91
N VAL A 66 8.27 2.33 5.86
CA VAL A 66 9.08 3.35 5.19
C VAL A 66 8.25 4.62 5.01
N GLU A 67 8.74 5.73 5.54
CA GLU A 67 8.14 7.03 5.32
C GLU A 67 8.73 7.67 4.06
N ILE A 68 7.86 8.25 3.24
CA ILE A 68 8.23 9.11 2.12
C ILE A 68 7.61 10.49 2.31
N ASP A 69 8.28 11.54 1.84
CA ASP A 69 7.68 12.86 1.77
C ASP A 69 6.89 13.01 0.46
N SER A 70 5.57 12.92 0.55
CA SER A 70 4.64 12.95 -0.58
C SER A 70 3.21 13.32 -0.14
N LYS A 71 2.33 13.71 -1.08
CA LYS A 71 0.88 13.65 -0.85
C LYS A 71 0.37 12.23 -1.14
N HIS A 72 -0.95 12.05 -1.17
CA HIS A 72 -1.59 10.77 -1.51
C HIS A 72 -1.17 10.24 -2.89
N LEU A 73 -1.05 11.13 -3.87
CA LEU A 73 -0.50 10.83 -5.19
C LEU A 73 0.94 11.34 -5.24
N PRO A 74 1.94 10.46 -5.27
CA PRO A 74 3.33 10.89 -5.35
C PRO A 74 3.69 11.50 -6.70
N SER A 75 4.68 12.37 -6.70
CA SER A 75 5.28 12.84 -7.96
C SER A 75 5.99 11.68 -8.68
N PRO A 76 6.25 11.80 -9.99
CA PRO A 76 6.98 10.76 -10.72
C PRO A 76 8.30 10.36 -10.06
N ASP A 77 9.10 11.33 -9.58
CA ASP A 77 10.37 11.06 -8.91
C ASP A 77 10.19 10.28 -7.59
N LYS A 78 9.14 10.61 -6.83
CA LYS A 78 8.80 9.86 -5.61
C LYS A 78 8.28 8.47 -5.91
N MET A 79 7.59 8.28 -7.04
CA MET A 79 7.20 6.94 -7.50
C MET A 79 8.40 6.09 -7.88
N VAL A 80 9.47 6.68 -8.44
CA VAL A 80 10.72 5.96 -8.68
C VAL A 80 11.32 5.47 -7.35
N ASP A 81 11.39 6.33 -6.33
CA ASP A 81 11.87 5.96 -4.99
C ASP A 81 11.02 4.81 -4.37
N VAL A 82 9.69 4.87 -4.50
CA VAL A 82 8.77 3.80 -4.07
C VAL A 82 9.11 2.48 -4.75
N CYS A 83 9.33 2.49 -6.07
CA CYS A 83 9.69 1.30 -6.83
C CYS A 83 11.05 0.73 -6.39
N GLU A 84 12.05 1.58 -6.20
CA GLU A 84 13.39 1.17 -5.76
C GLU A 84 13.35 0.51 -4.37
N ARG A 85 12.62 1.11 -3.42
CA ARG A 85 12.42 0.56 -2.06
C ARG A 85 11.71 -0.79 -2.11
N THR A 86 10.70 -0.92 -2.96
CA THR A 86 9.96 -2.17 -3.17
C THR A 86 10.88 -3.27 -3.72
N LEU A 87 11.66 -2.96 -4.76
CA LEU A 87 12.62 -3.89 -5.35
C LEU A 87 13.68 -4.32 -4.34
N LYS A 88 14.19 -3.38 -3.53
CA LYS A 88 15.14 -3.68 -2.46
C LYS A 88 14.54 -4.65 -1.44
N PHE A 89 13.34 -4.37 -0.94
CA PHE A 89 12.65 -5.26 0.00
C PHE A 89 12.49 -6.67 -0.55
N LEU A 90 12.04 -6.81 -1.81
CA LEU A 90 11.87 -8.11 -2.45
C LEU A 90 13.20 -8.87 -2.62
N LYS A 91 14.29 -8.17 -2.99
CA LYS A 91 15.63 -8.76 -3.09
C LYS A 91 16.14 -9.23 -1.74
N ASP A 92 15.98 -8.42 -0.70
CA ASP A 92 16.42 -8.76 0.66
C ASP A 92 15.68 -10.00 1.17
N LEU A 93 14.37 -10.14 0.88
CA LEU A 93 13.60 -11.35 1.18
C LEU A 93 14.06 -12.58 0.39
N SER A 94 14.38 -12.42 -0.89
CA SER A 94 14.90 -13.51 -1.73
C SER A 94 16.23 -14.03 -1.18
N ASN A 95 17.14 -13.11 -0.84
CA ASN A 95 18.45 -13.46 -0.30
C ASN A 95 18.34 -14.15 1.07
N ALA A 96 17.45 -13.65 1.94
CA ALA A 96 17.20 -14.26 3.24
C ALA A 96 16.61 -15.68 3.14
N LYS A 97 15.89 -16.01 2.07
CA LYS A 97 15.41 -17.38 1.84
C LYS A 97 16.53 -18.32 1.39
N ILE A 98 17.52 -17.82 0.65
CA ILE A 98 18.64 -18.63 0.14
C ILE A 98 19.63 -18.97 1.26
N THR A 99 19.84 -18.08 2.24
CA THR A 99 20.73 -18.32 3.38
C THR A 99 20.15 -19.22 4.48
N ASN A 100 18.85 -19.52 4.44
CA ASN A 100 18.18 -20.40 5.40
C ASN A 100 17.93 -21.83 4.84
N LEU A 101 18.57 -22.15 3.71
CA LEU A 101 18.63 -23.49 3.10
C LEU A 101 20.06 -24.04 3.24
#